data_AF-A0A0A9AD42-F1
#
_entry.id   AF-A0A0A9AD42-F1
#
_cell.length_a   1.000
_cell.length_b   1.000
_cell.length_c   1.000
_cell.angle_alpha   90.00
_cell.angle_beta   90.00
_cell.angle_gamma   90.00
#
_symmetry.space_group_name_H-M   'P 1'
#
loop_
_entity.id
_entity.type
_entity.pdbx_description
1 polymer ?
#
loop_
_entity_poly.entity_id
_entity_poly.type
_entity_poly.pdbx_seq_one_letter_code
_entity_poly.pdbx_strand_id
1 'polypeptide(L)'
;MERNINVTTGKCGIAMMASYPTKNGANPPKPSPTPPTPPPPVAPDNVCDENFSCSAGSTCCCAFGFRNVCLVWGCCPIEGATCCKDHASCCPPDYPVCNTRAGTCSVSKNSPLSVNALKRTFAKLNSA
;
A
#
# COMPACT_ATOMS: atom_id res chain seq x y z
N MET A 1 -13.70 31.93 14.66
CA MET A 1 -14.82 31.76 15.62
C MET A 1 -14.79 32.99 16.53
N GLU A 2 -15.52 34.05 16.19
CA GLU A 2 -15.57 35.24 17.06
C GLU A 2 -16.61 35.06 18.17
N ARG A 3 -16.27 35.51 19.37
CA ARG A 3 -17.18 35.64 20.51
C ARG A 3 -17.36 37.14 20.81
N ASN A 4 -18.51 37.54 21.35
CA ASN A 4 -18.86 38.92 21.74
C ASN A 4 -19.02 39.92 20.58
N ILE A 5 -19.78 39.55 19.53
CA ILE A 5 -20.15 40.52 18.48
C ILE A 5 -21.42 41.28 18.89
N ASN A 6 -21.45 42.60 18.66
CA ASN A 6 -22.56 43.49 18.97
C ASN A 6 -23.67 43.44 17.90
N VAL A 7 -24.05 42.24 17.46
CA VAL A 7 -25.14 42.01 16.50
C VAL A 7 -26.10 40.96 17.04
N THR A 8 -27.40 41.22 16.95
CA THR A 8 -28.47 40.34 17.47
C THR A 8 -28.72 39.11 16.59
N THR A 9 -28.25 39.12 15.35
CA THR A 9 -28.25 37.98 14.44
C THR A 9 -26.89 37.30 14.47
N GLY A 10 -26.83 36.05 14.95
CA GLY A 10 -25.61 35.26 14.95
C GLY A 10 -25.03 35.13 13.54
N LYS A 11 -23.70 35.26 13.38
CA LYS A 11 -22.99 34.93 12.13
C LYS A 11 -23.48 33.54 11.70
N CYS A 12 -24.06 33.47 10.49
CA CYS A 12 -24.80 32.34 9.94
C CYS A 12 -24.16 30.97 10.31
N GLY A 13 -24.94 30.07 10.92
CA GLY A 13 -24.59 28.65 10.98
C GLY A 13 -24.91 27.90 12.28
N ILE A 14 -25.25 28.57 13.39
CA ILE A 14 -25.39 27.89 14.70
C ILE A 14 -26.85 27.63 15.14
N ALA A 15 -27.82 28.36 14.55
CA ALA A 15 -29.23 28.28 14.94
C ALA A 15 -30.13 27.60 13.90
N MET A 16 -29.56 27.00 12.85
CA MET A 16 -30.34 26.24 11.88
C MET A 16 -30.47 24.80 12.36
N MET A 17 -31.70 24.34 12.57
CA MET A 17 -31.96 22.92 12.80
C MET A 17 -31.47 22.12 11.59
N ALA A 18 -30.81 20.99 11.83
CA ALA A 18 -30.43 20.08 10.77
C ALA A 18 -31.71 19.55 10.10
N SER A 19 -32.01 20.02 8.90
CA SER A 19 -33.10 19.49 8.07
C SER A 19 -32.63 18.17 7.45
N TYR A 20 -32.61 17.10 8.23
CA TYR A 20 -32.44 15.76 7.68
C TYR A 20 -33.80 15.25 7.16
N PRO A 21 -33.82 14.52 6.03
CA PRO A 21 -35.04 13.91 5.53
C PRO A 21 -35.63 12.95 6.58
N THR A 22 -36.88 13.16 6.98
CA THR A 22 -37.61 12.18 7.79
C THR A 22 -38.04 11.02 6.91
N LYS A 23 -37.73 9.79 7.31
CA LYS A 23 -38.01 8.58 6.55
C LYS A 23 -39.52 8.30 6.49
N ASN A 24 -40.15 8.53 5.32
CA ASN A 24 -41.59 8.34 5.07
C ASN A 24 -42.01 6.90 4.67
N GLY A 25 -41.20 5.89 4.97
CA GLY A 25 -41.54 4.51 4.61
C GLY A 25 -40.56 3.48 5.18
N ALA A 26 -41.01 2.23 5.25
CA ALA A 26 -40.12 1.12 5.57
C ALA A 26 -39.02 1.00 4.49
N ASN A 27 -37.80 0.63 4.89
CA ASN A 27 -36.79 0.28 3.89
C ASN A 27 -37.26 -1.00 3.17
N PRO A 28 -36.95 -1.15 1.87
CA PRO A 28 -37.16 -2.41 1.17
C PRO A 28 -36.54 -3.58 1.96
N PRO A 29 -37.10 -4.79 1.86
CA PRO A 29 -36.47 -5.98 2.41
C PRO A 29 -35.03 -6.06 1.88
N LYS A 30 -34.06 -6.27 2.79
CA LYS A 30 -32.66 -6.50 2.40
C LYS A 30 -32.66 -7.65 1.38
N PRO A 31 -32.05 -7.48 0.19
CA PRO A 31 -31.87 -8.58 -0.75
C PRO A 31 -31.26 -9.76 0.00
N SER A 32 -31.74 -10.97 -0.31
CA SER A 32 -31.22 -12.21 0.27
C SER A 32 -29.69 -12.20 0.20
N PRO A 33 -28.96 -12.61 1.27
CA PRO A 33 -27.51 -12.62 1.24
C PRO A 33 -27.05 -13.45 0.04
N THR A 34 -26.36 -12.79 -0.88
CA THR A 34 -25.69 -13.45 -1.99
C THR A 34 -24.72 -14.48 -1.41
N PRO A 35 -24.60 -15.69 -2.01
CA PRO A 35 -23.62 -16.68 -1.58
C PRO A 35 -22.23 -16.03 -1.51
N PRO A 36 -21.38 -16.39 -0.52
CA PRO A 36 -20.02 -15.88 -0.46
C PRO A 36 -19.35 -16.22 -1.79
N THR A 37 -18.97 -15.18 -2.53
CA THR A 37 -18.18 -15.32 -3.75
C THR A 37 -16.93 -16.12 -3.38
N PRO A 38 -16.55 -17.16 -4.16
CA PRO A 38 -15.28 -17.84 -3.95
C PRO A 38 -14.17 -16.78 -3.86
N PRO A 39 -13.17 -16.94 -2.96
CA PRO A 39 -12.02 -16.06 -2.97
C PRO A 39 -11.48 -15.99 -4.41
N PRO A 40 -11.08 -14.80 -4.89
CA PRO A 40 -10.48 -14.68 -6.21
C PRO A 40 -9.37 -15.73 -6.34
N PRO A 41 -9.18 -16.33 -7.53
CA PRO A 41 -8.12 -17.32 -7.75
C PRO A 41 -6.84 -16.77 -7.15
N VAL A 42 -6.22 -17.53 -6.24
CA VAL A 42 -4.94 -17.15 -5.64
C VAL A 42 -4.02 -16.86 -6.81
N ALA A 43 -3.65 -15.58 -6.96
CA ALA A 43 -2.76 -15.19 -8.04
C ALA A 43 -1.49 -16.04 -7.95
N PRO A 44 -0.90 -16.44 -9.09
CA PRO A 44 0.24 -17.33 -9.08
C PRO A 44 1.37 -16.71 -8.26
N ASP A 45 2.04 -17.53 -7.47
CA ASP A 45 3.25 -17.12 -6.76
C ASP A 45 4.28 -16.60 -7.77
N ASN A 46 4.95 -15.50 -7.43
CA ASN A 46 6.03 -14.97 -8.24
C ASN A 46 7.27 -15.82 -8.04
N VAL A 47 7.52 -16.72 -8.98
CA VAL A 47 8.71 -17.58 -9.02
C VAL A 47 9.93 -16.71 -9.35
N CYS A 48 10.86 -16.60 -8.40
CA CYS A 48 12.08 -15.83 -8.59
C CYS A 48 13.17 -16.67 -9.27
N ASP A 49 13.25 -17.94 -8.87
CA ASP A 49 14.28 -18.89 -9.27
C ASP A 49 13.78 -20.33 -9.03
N GLU A 50 14.57 -21.33 -9.38
CA GLU A 50 14.19 -22.76 -9.20
C GLU A 50 13.93 -23.09 -7.73
N ASN A 51 14.70 -22.46 -6.83
CA ASN A 51 14.66 -22.72 -5.39
C ASN A 51 13.88 -21.69 -4.59
N PHE A 52 13.44 -20.57 -5.17
CA PHE A 52 12.83 -19.47 -4.43
C PHE A 52 11.57 -18.92 -5.08
N SER A 53 10.54 -18.67 -4.26
CA SER A 53 9.28 -18.05 -4.66
C SER A 53 8.85 -16.95 -3.69
N CYS A 54 8.13 -15.97 -4.23
CA CYS A 54 7.46 -14.92 -3.50
C CYS A 54 5.95 -15.04 -3.65
N SER A 55 5.20 -14.55 -2.66
CA SER A 55 3.75 -14.51 -2.75
C SER A 55 3.30 -13.63 -3.93
N ALA A 56 2.10 -13.88 -4.44
CA ALA A 56 1.50 -13.04 -5.46
C ALA A 56 1.51 -11.55 -5.07
N GLY A 57 1.71 -10.67 -6.05
CA GLY A 57 1.82 -9.25 -5.78
C GLY A 57 3.20 -8.81 -5.26
N SER A 58 4.17 -9.71 -5.14
CA SER A 58 5.51 -9.40 -4.66
C SER A 58 6.57 -9.39 -5.76
N THR A 59 7.56 -8.49 -5.65
CA THR A 59 8.70 -8.44 -6.58
C THR A 59 9.90 -9.21 -6.04
N CYS A 60 10.49 -10.05 -6.89
CA CYS A 60 11.72 -10.77 -6.62
C CYS A 60 12.93 -9.84 -6.74
N CYS A 61 13.66 -9.68 -5.65
CA CYS A 61 14.89 -8.91 -5.62
C CYS A 61 16.06 -9.81 -5.20
N CYS A 62 17.24 -9.57 -5.76
CA CYS A 62 18.44 -10.28 -5.32
C CYS A 62 18.89 -9.74 -3.96
N ALA A 63 19.03 -10.61 -2.96
CA ALA A 63 19.50 -10.24 -1.61
C ALA A 63 20.99 -10.56 -1.45
N PHE A 64 21.44 -11.67 -2.04
CA PHE A 64 22.86 -12.02 -2.09
C PHE A 64 23.17 -12.70 -3.41
N GLY A 65 24.08 -12.12 -4.18
CA GLY A 65 24.50 -12.66 -5.47
C GLY A 65 26.00 -12.79 -5.55
N PHE A 66 26.46 -13.75 -6.35
CA PHE A 66 27.86 -13.94 -6.69
C PHE A 66 28.01 -13.91 -8.21
N ARG A 67 28.79 -12.95 -8.72
CA ARG A 67 28.96 -12.69 -10.16
C ARG A 67 27.61 -12.36 -10.83
N ASN A 68 27.05 -13.30 -11.58
CA ASN A 68 25.79 -13.15 -12.32
C ASN A 68 24.66 -14.08 -11.82
N VAL A 69 24.88 -14.78 -10.70
CA VAL A 69 23.88 -15.66 -10.09
C VAL A 69 23.46 -15.13 -8.75
N CYS A 70 22.16 -15.12 -8.50
CA CYS A 70 21.61 -14.76 -7.21
C CYS A 70 21.45 -16.02 -6.35
N LEU A 71 22.14 -16.06 -5.21
CA LEU A 71 22.11 -17.19 -4.29
C LEU A 71 20.97 -17.11 -3.29
N VAL A 72 20.59 -15.88 -2.91
CA VAL A 72 19.50 -15.62 -1.96
C VAL A 72 18.60 -14.55 -2.53
N TRP A 73 17.30 -14.85 -2.56
CA TRP A 73 16.26 -13.95 -3.00
C TRP A 73 15.52 -13.34 -1.82
N GLY A 74 15.06 -12.10 -2.01
CA GLY A 74 14.18 -11.42 -1.08
C GLY A 74 12.98 -10.84 -1.81
N CYS A 75 11.81 -10.95 -1.19
CA CYS A 75 10.54 -10.48 -1.71
C CYS A 75 10.27 -9.05 -1.24
N CYS A 76 9.88 -8.18 -2.17
CA CYS A 76 9.25 -6.92 -1.86
C CYS A 76 7.72 -7.09 -1.93
N PRO A 77 6.92 -6.62 -0.96
CA PRO A 77 5.47 -6.87 -0.91
C PRO A 77 4.63 -6.06 -1.91
N ILE A 78 5.27 -5.54 -2.96
CA ILE A 78 4.65 -4.76 -4.02
C ILE A 78 5.20 -5.22 -5.37
N GLU A 79 4.38 -5.11 -6.41
CA GLU A 79 4.77 -5.42 -7.79
C GLU A 79 5.55 -4.26 -8.43
N GLY A 80 6.48 -4.60 -9.31
CA GLY A 80 7.30 -3.60 -10.01
C GLY A 80 8.22 -2.80 -9.08
N ALA A 81 8.58 -3.36 -7.92
CA ALA A 81 9.43 -2.66 -6.96
C ALA A 81 10.86 -2.47 -7.51
N THR A 82 11.47 -1.32 -7.20
CA THR A 82 12.90 -1.12 -7.43
C THR A 82 13.68 -1.66 -6.24
N CYS A 83 14.59 -2.61 -6.49
CA CYS A 83 15.45 -3.18 -5.47
C CYS A 83 16.57 -2.21 -5.08
N CYS A 84 16.69 -1.88 -3.80
CA CYS A 84 17.76 -1.03 -3.32
C CYS A 84 19.06 -1.81 -3.10
N LYS A 85 20.19 -1.09 -3.15
CA LYS A 85 21.54 -1.65 -2.97
C LYS A 85 21.84 -2.15 -1.55
N ASP A 86 21.02 -1.82 -0.55
CA ASP A 86 21.20 -2.33 0.81
C ASP A 86 20.75 -3.79 0.96
N HIS A 87 20.14 -4.36 -0.08
CA HIS A 87 19.61 -5.73 -0.13
C HIS A 87 18.49 -6.06 0.86
N ALA A 88 18.18 -5.17 1.81
CA ALA A 88 17.08 -5.32 2.76
C ALA A 88 15.88 -4.41 2.47
N SER A 89 16.04 -3.39 1.62
CA SER A 89 14.99 -2.42 1.31
C SER A 89 14.59 -2.45 -0.17
N CYS A 90 13.35 -2.07 -0.43
CA CYS A 90 12.81 -1.89 -1.77
C CYS A 90 11.91 -0.67 -1.83
N CYS A 91 11.82 -0.09 -3.03
CA CYS A 91 11.05 1.11 -3.28
C CYS A 91 9.91 0.85 -4.27
N PRO A 92 8.77 1.53 -4.12
CA PRO A 92 7.69 1.46 -5.09
C PRO A 92 8.09 2.04 -6.45
N PRO A 93 7.44 1.61 -7.54
CA PRO A 93 7.75 2.07 -8.89
C PRO A 93 7.62 3.59 -9.06
N ASP A 94 6.72 4.25 -8.32
CA ASP A 94 6.55 5.70 -8.32
C ASP A 94 7.73 6.47 -7.67
N TYR A 95 8.53 5.78 -6.84
CA TYR A 95 9.64 6.36 -6.10
C TYR A 95 10.93 5.55 -6.30
N PRO A 96 11.50 5.50 -7.52
CA PRO A 96 12.60 4.60 -7.84
C PRO A 96 13.94 4.98 -7.19
N VAL A 97 14.07 6.19 -6.62
CA VAL A 97 15.33 6.65 -6.04
C VAL A 97 15.45 6.21 -4.58
N CYS A 98 16.22 5.16 -4.35
CA CYS A 98 16.55 4.67 -3.00
C CYS A 98 17.53 5.60 -2.27
N ASN A 99 17.15 6.07 -1.09
CA ASN A 99 18.03 6.67 -0.09
C ASN A 99 18.24 5.67 1.07
N THR A 100 19.27 4.83 0.96
CA THR A 100 19.56 3.77 1.95
C THR A 100 20.02 4.32 3.30
N ARG A 101 20.58 5.55 3.36
CA ARG A 101 20.99 6.17 4.62
C ARG A 101 19.78 6.65 5.43
N ALA A 102 18.79 7.22 4.76
CA ALA A 102 17.56 7.69 5.40
C ALA A 102 16.48 6.61 5.50
N GLY A 103 16.60 5.50 4.76
CA GLY A 103 15.57 4.46 4.66
C GLY A 103 14.33 4.93 3.90
N THR A 104 14.50 5.84 2.94
CA THR A 104 13.40 6.46 2.18
C THR A 104 13.59 6.32 0.68
N CYS A 105 12.49 6.44 -0.05
CA CYS A 105 12.41 6.39 -1.51
C CYS A 105 11.91 7.73 -2.02
N SER A 106 12.50 8.26 -3.08
CA SER A 106 12.11 9.54 -3.70
C SER A 106 11.81 9.36 -5.18
N VAL A 107 11.01 10.26 -5.75
CA VAL A 107 10.69 10.25 -7.19
C VAL A 107 11.95 10.57 -8.02
N SER A 108 12.75 11.53 -7.56
CA SER A 108 13.97 11.97 -8.22
C SER A 108 15.04 12.38 -7.21
N LYS A 109 16.28 12.58 -7.67
CA LYS A 109 17.38 13.10 -6.85
C LYS A 109 17.03 14.54 -6.43
N ASN A 110 16.68 14.75 -5.15
CA ASN A 110 16.23 16.01 -4.52
C ASN A 110 14.73 16.33 -4.61
N SER A 111 13.85 15.36 -4.87
CA SER A 111 12.41 15.59 -4.68
C SER A 111 12.07 15.81 -3.19
N PRO A 112 11.21 16.77 -2.83
CA PRO A 112 10.69 16.91 -1.45
C PRO A 112 9.70 15.80 -1.09
N LEU A 113 9.21 15.07 -2.09
CA LEU A 113 8.31 13.93 -1.93
C LEU A 113 9.15 12.66 -1.72
N SER A 114 9.19 12.20 -0.48
CA SER A 114 9.83 10.95 -0.09
C SER A 114 8.85 10.06 0.68
N VAL A 115 8.88 8.77 0.41
CA VAL A 115 8.12 7.74 1.13
C VAL A 115 9.09 6.82 1.87
N ASN A 116 8.63 6.12 2.90
CA ASN A 116 9.47 5.13 3.57
C ASN A 116 9.75 3.95 2.64
N ALA A 117 10.99 3.46 2.66
CA ALA A 117 11.35 2.23 1.97
C ALA A 117 10.65 1.05 2.62
N LEU A 118 10.21 0.11 1.79
CA LEU A 118 9.59 -1.12 2.27
C LEU A 118 10.70 -2.11 2.63
N LYS A 119 10.51 -2.82 3.74
CA LYS A 119 11.41 -3.90 4.13
C LYS A 119 11.14 -5.11 3.26
N ARG A 120 12.20 -5.72 2.78
CA ARG A 120 12.17 -6.99 2.06
C ARG A 120 12.06 -8.13 3.06
N THR A 121 11.30 -9.15 2.70
CA THR A 121 11.30 -10.44 3.40
C THR A 121 12.17 -11.42 2.64
N PHE A 122 12.67 -12.47 3.31
CA PHE A 122 13.33 -13.55 2.59
C PHE A 122 12.31 -14.30 1.72
N ALA A 123 12.74 -14.67 0.52
CA ALA A 123 11.92 -15.50 -0.35
C ALA A 123 11.69 -16.87 0.28
N LYS A 124 10.52 -17.45 0.01
CA LYS A 124 10.20 -18.79 0.45
C LYS A 124 11.03 -19.76 -0.37
N LEU A 125 11.65 -20.74 0.28
CA LEU A 125 12.28 -21.85 -0.43
C LEU A 125 11.18 -22.72 -1.06
N ASN A 126 11.34 -22.99 -2.36
CA ASN A 126 10.56 -24.00 -3.06
C ASN A 126 11.00 -25.35 -2.49
N SER A 127 10.27 -25.86 -1.50
CA SER A 127 10.48 -27.23 -1.01
C SER A 127 10.18 -28.18 -2.17
N ALA A 128 11.15 -29.03 -2.51
CA ALA A 128 10.98 -30.14 -3.44
C ALA A 128 9.97 -31.16 -2.90
#